data_AF-A0A7M3XXN1-F1
#
_entry.id   AF-A0A7M3XXN1-F1
#
_cell.length_a   1.000
_cell.length_b   1.000
_cell.length_c   1.000
_cell.angle_alpha   90.00
_cell.angle_beta   90.00
_cell.angle_gamma   90.00
#
_symmetry.space_group_name_H-M   'P 1'
#
loop_
_entity.id
_entity.type
_entity.pdbx_description
1 polymer ?
#
loop_
_entity_poly.entity_id
_entity_poly.type
_entity_poly.pdbx_seq_one_letter_code
_entity_poly.pdbx_strand_id
1 'polypeptide(L)' 'MGRDVLGDEAQRTVAAFLERCVAYAASSIDRKNERGEDASDWEAYRAHTAFALDEVRAGRLDAWFDG' A
#
# COMPACT_ATOMS: atom_id res chain seq x y z
N MET A 1 11.42 -26.34 7.59
CA MET A 1 11.48 -24.93 8.02
C MET A 1 12.28 -24.14 6.99
N GLY A 2 11.64 -23.34 6.14
CA GLY A 2 12.40 -22.53 5.16
C GLY A 2 11.58 -21.91 4.02
N ARG A 3 10.30 -22.28 3.86
CA ARG A 3 9.39 -21.63 2.90
C ARG A 3 8.61 -20.46 3.51
N ASP A 4 8.14 -20.58 4.75
CA ASP A 4 7.37 -19.51 5.42
C ASP A 4 8.16 -18.21 5.67
N VAL A 5 9.47 -18.31 5.98
CA VAL A 5 10.26 -17.13 6.37
C VAL A 5 10.49 -16.15 5.21
N LEU A 6 10.59 -16.67 3.98
CA LEU A 6 10.78 -15.86 2.78
C LEU A 6 9.48 -15.13 2.38
N GLY A 7 8.33 -15.80 2.52
CA GLY A 7 7.01 -15.19 2.36
C GLY A 7 6.79 -14.04 3.35
N ASP A 8 7.14 -14.26 4.62
CA ASP A 8 7.00 -13.25 5.68
C ASP A 8 7.86 -11.99 5.46
N GLU A 9 9.08 -12.13 4.93
CA GLU A 9 9.96 -10.98 4.66
C GLU A 9 9.49 -10.18 3.42
N ALA A 10 9.10 -10.88 2.36
CA ALA A 10 8.58 -10.26 1.15
C ALA A 10 7.25 -9.54 1.42
N GLN A 11 6.34 -10.16 2.15
CA GLN A 11 5.07 -9.57 2.59
C GLN A 11 5.30 -8.31 3.42
N ARG A 12 6.21 -8.35 4.41
CA ARG A 12 6.57 -7.17 5.23
C ARG A 12 7.16 -6.04 4.38
N THR A 13 8.01 -6.38 3.40
CA THR A 13 8.61 -5.39 2.49
C THR A 13 7.55 -4.72 1.63
N VAL A 14 6.62 -5.49 1.05
CA VAL A 14 5.52 -4.97 0.25
C VAL A 14 4.55 -4.15 1.09
N ALA A 15 4.20 -4.60 2.30
CA ALA A 15 3.37 -3.83 3.22
C ALA A 15 4.01 -2.46 3.56
N ALA A 16 5.31 -2.44 3.91
CA ALA A 16 6.02 -1.19 4.18
C ALA A 16 6.11 -0.27 2.96
N PHE A 17 6.20 -0.83 1.75
CA PHE A 17 6.15 -0.06 0.51
C PHE A 17 4.77 0.57 0.30
N LEU A 18 3.69 -0.21 0.41
CA LEU A 18 2.32 0.28 0.26
C LEU A 18 1.96 1.34 1.32
N GLU A 19 2.43 1.19 2.55
CA GLU A 19 2.30 2.22 3.60
C GLU A 19 2.92 3.56 3.17
N ARG A 20 4.13 3.53 2.60
CA ARG A 20 4.80 4.74 2.09
C ARG A 20 4.04 5.36 0.93
N CYS A 21 3.48 4.54 0.04
CA CYS A 21 2.61 5.01 -1.06
C CYS A 21 1.36 5.72 -0.52
N VAL A 22 0.68 5.16 0.48
CA VAL A 22 -0.49 5.78 1.12
C VAL A 22 -0.12 7.11 1.78
N ALA A 23 0.98 7.15 2.52
CA ALA A 23 1.45 8.37 3.18
C ALA A 23 1.84 9.48 2.18
N TYR A 24 2.49 9.09 1.08
CA TYR A 24 2.86 10.01 0.00
C TYR A 24 1.61 10.54 -0.73
N ALA A 25 0.63 9.68 -1.00
CA ALA A 25 -0.62 10.08 -1.61
C ALA A 25 -1.39 11.07 -0.72
N ALA A 26 -1.48 10.82 0.59
CA ALA A 26 -2.08 11.74 1.55
C ALA A 26 -1.39 13.12 1.53
N SER A 27 -0.05 13.14 1.60
CA SER A 27 0.72 14.39 1.51
C SER A 27 0.51 15.12 0.17
N SER A 28 0.27 14.37 -0.91
CA SER A 28 0.03 14.93 -2.24
C SER A 28 -1.38 15.54 -2.35
N ILE A 29 -2.38 14.90 -1.74
CA ILE A 29 -3.75 15.42 -1.60
C ILE A 29 -3.74 16.72 -0.82
N ASP A 30 -3.06 16.77 0.34
CA ASP A 30 -2.99 17.97 1.17
C ASP A 30 -2.44 19.17 0.39
N ARG A 31 -1.32 18.98 -0.31
CA ARG A 31 -0.73 20.03 -1.16
C ARG A 31 -1.64 20.46 -2.32
N LYS A 32 -2.44 19.55 -2.87
CA LYS A 32 -3.39 19.87 -3.96
C LYS A 32 -4.57 20.67 -3.44
N ASN A 33 -5.11 20.27 -2.28
CA ASN A 33 -6.17 20.99 -1.60
C ASN A 33 -5.74 22.41 -1.21
N GLU A 34 -4.49 22.59 -0.73
CA GLU A 34 -3.91 23.91 -0.46
C GLU A 34 -3.84 24.81 -1.71
N ARG A 35 -3.62 24.21 -2.90
CA ARG A 35 -3.60 24.92 -4.19
C ARG A 35 -4.98 25.07 -4.84
N GLY A 36 -6.04 24.52 -4.23
CA GLY A 36 -7.37 24.45 -4.85
C GLY A 36 -7.41 23.61 -6.13
N GLU A 37 -6.47 22.67 -6.29
CA GLU A 37 -6.42 21.73 -7.40
C GLU A 37 -7.29 20.51 -7.12
N ASP A 38 -7.78 19.88 -8.18
CA ASP A 38 -8.42 18.57 -8.05
C ASP A 38 -7.42 17.51 -7.54
N ALA A 39 -7.89 16.74 -6.56
CA ALA A 39 -7.18 15.66 -5.89
C ALA A 39 -7.89 14.31 -6.03
N SER A 40 -9.00 14.24 -6.77
CA SER A 40 -9.83 13.04 -6.93
C SER A 40 -9.04 11.78 -7.34
N ASP A 41 -8.13 11.90 -8.32
CA ASP A 41 -7.26 10.81 -8.75
C ASP A 41 -6.33 10.31 -7.63
N TRP A 42 -5.82 11.23 -6.80
CA TRP A 42 -4.97 10.89 -5.66
C TRP A 42 -5.76 10.24 -4.53
N GLU A 43 -7.00 10.67 -4.31
CA GLU A 43 -7.92 10.06 -3.35
C GLU A 43 -8.25 8.62 -3.75
N ALA A 44 -8.58 8.39 -5.03
CA ALA A 44 -8.83 7.06 -5.56
C ALA A 44 -7.57 6.17 -5.45
N TYR A 45 -6.40 6.67 -5.86
CA TYR A 45 -5.14 5.96 -5.72
C TYR A 45 -4.85 5.59 -4.25
N ARG A 46 -5.03 6.54 -3.32
CA ARG A 46 -4.85 6.30 -1.88
C ARG A 46 -5.80 5.21 -1.37
N ALA A 47 -7.07 5.25 -1.76
CA ALA A 47 -8.08 4.29 -1.32
C ALA A 47 -7.77 2.86 -1.81
N HIS A 48 -7.47 2.70 -3.10
CA HIS A 48 -7.09 1.40 -3.66
C HIS A 48 -5.78 0.86 -3.05
N THR A 49 -4.80 1.72 -2.83
CA THR A 49 -3.52 1.33 -2.22
C THR A 49 -3.69 0.92 -0.76
N ALA A 50 -4.50 1.66 0.01
CA ALA A 50 -4.81 1.30 1.40
C ALA A 50 -5.56 -0.03 1.49
N PHE A 51 -6.47 -0.29 0.55
CA PHE A 51 -7.14 -1.59 0.44
C PHE A 51 -6.15 -2.71 0.13
N ALA A 52 -5.25 -2.53 -0.85
CA ALA A 52 -4.22 -3.51 -1.16
C ALA A 52 -3.30 -3.78 0.05
N LEU A 53 -2.94 -2.76 0.83
CA LEU A 53 -2.17 -2.91 2.06
C LEU A 53 -2.91 -3.78 3.10
N ASP A 54 -4.23 -3.59 3.25
CA ASP A 54 -5.06 -4.42 4.14
C ASP A 54 -5.06 -5.88 3.68
N GLU A 55 -5.24 -6.15 2.39
CA GLU A 55 -5.19 -7.51 1.83
C GLU A 55 -3.84 -8.19 2.07
N VAL A 56 -2.73 -7.46 1.91
CA VAL A 56 -1.38 -7.96 2.21
C VAL A 56 -1.24 -8.29 3.71
N ARG A 57 -1.69 -7.40 4.60
CA ARG A 57 -1.59 -7.62 6.05
C ARG A 57 -2.53 -8.72 6.57
N ALA A 58 -3.66 -8.90 5.90
CA ALA A 58 -4.65 -9.94 6.22
C ALA A 58 -4.28 -11.32 5.66
N GLY A 59 -3.17 -11.42 4.93
CA GLY A 59 -2.70 -12.67 4.32
C GLY A 59 -3.50 -13.12 3.10
N ARG A 60 -4.38 -12.26 2.55
CA ARG A 60 -5.21 -12.63 1.40
C ARG A 60 -4.41 -12.73 0.10
N LEU A 61 -3.21 -12.16 0.09
CA LEU A 61 -2.27 -12.20 -1.03
C LEU A 61 -1.04 -13.09 -0.77
N ASP A 62 -1.09 -13.96 0.26
CA ASP A 62 0.05 -14.83 0.61
C ASP A 62 0.50 -15.71 -0.57
N ALA A 63 -0.45 -16.18 -1.38
CA ALA A 63 -0.17 -16.95 -2.60
C ALA A 63 0.70 -16.21 -3.65
N TRP A 64 0.84 -14.88 -3.54
CA TRP A 64 1.71 -14.09 -4.43
C TRP A 64 3.17 -14.09 -3.96
N PHE A 65 3.42 -14.53 -2.72
CA PHE A 65 4.74 -14.59 -2.08
C PHE A 65 5.30 -16.01 -1.98
N ASP A 66 4.51 -17.04 -2.34
CA ASP A 66 4.87 -18.46 -2.31
C ASP A 66 5.74 -18.93 -3.51
N GLY A 67 6.43 -18.00 -4.19
CA GLY A 67 7.20 -18.23 -5.42
C GLY A 67 8.60 -18.82 -5.26
#